data_AF-A0AAT9GQB3-F1
#
_entry.id   AF-A0AAT9GQB3-F1
#
_cell.length_a   1.000
_cell.length_b   1.000
_cell.length_c   1.000
_cell.angle_alpha   90.00
_cell.angle_beta   90.00
_cell.angle_gamma   90.00
#
_symmetry.space_group_name_H-M   'P 1'
#
loop_
_entity.id
_entity.type
_entity.pdbx_description
1 polymer ?
#
loop_
_entity_poly.entity_id
_entity_poly.type
_entity_poly.pdbx_seq_one_letter_code
_entity_poly.pdbx_strand_id
1 'polypeptide(L)'
;MVWDPSQTPNSPVWMKEIFTPEVSLYFYRILYVLLFGFPSYLASGKLLSLDTIWYLIYGSTMEDIVYWILDLHIPYSWAWFYPVYFVIPVDDVIGMILLIILGKKVKVKLKR
;
A
#
# COMPACT_ATOMS: atom_id res chain seq x y z
N MET A 1 -10.43 -10.79 6.62
CA MET A 1 -11.80 -10.24 6.77
C MET A 1 -12.01 -9.25 5.64
N VAL A 2 -13.13 -9.34 4.91
CA VAL A 2 -13.46 -8.35 3.88
C VAL A 2 -14.12 -7.18 4.57
N TRP A 3 -13.52 -6.00 4.56
CA TRP A 3 -14.24 -4.82 5.01
C TRP A 3 -15.25 -4.45 3.92
N ASP A 4 -16.52 -4.78 4.15
CA ASP A 4 -17.62 -4.41 3.25
C ASP A 4 -18.81 -3.90 4.09
N PRO A 5 -19.01 -2.58 4.15
CA PRO A 5 -20.12 -2.00 4.90
C PRO A 5 -21.49 -2.42 4.38
N SER A 6 -21.61 -2.80 3.10
CA SER A 6 -22.88 -3.23 2.50
C SER A 6 -23.37 -4.56 3.05
N GLN A 7 -22.44 -5.45 3.40
CA GLN A 7 -22.70 -6.79 3.95
C GLN A 7 -22.70 -6.81 5.49
N THR A 8 -22.27 -5.73 6.14
CA THR A 8 -22.13 -5.69 7.60
C THR A 8 -23.46 -5.31 8.26
N PRO A 9 -24.04 -6.16 9.13
CA PRO A 9 -25.37 -5.92 9.69
C PRO A 9 -25.51 -4.59 10.42
N ASN A 10 -24.47 -4.19 11.16
CA ASN A 10 -24.46 -3.00 12.01
C ASN A 10 -24.02 -1.71 11.29
N SER A 11 -23.79 -1.75 9.97
CA SER A 11 -23.40 -0.56 9.23
C SER A 11 -24.55 0.46 9.11
N PRO A 12 -24.24 1.77 9.18
CA PRO A 12 -25.20 2.83 8.87
C PRO A 12 -25.87 2.65 7.50
N VAL A 13 -27.12 3.08 7.38
CA VAL A 13 -27.90 2.96 6.13
C VAL A 13 -27.18 3.59 4.95
N TRP A 14 -26.66 4.81 5.11
CA TRP A 14 -25.93 5.52 4.06
C TRP A 14 -24.70 4.75 3.56
N MET A 15 -24.02 3.99 4.43
CA MET A 15 -22.87 3.18 4.00
C MET A 15 -23.34 1.99 3.14
N LYS A 16 -24.46 1.37 3.49
CA LYS A 16 -25.02 0.25 2.72
C LYS A 16 -25.52 0.67 1.34
N GLU A 17 -25.92 1.93 1.19
CA GLU A 17 -26.36 2.50 -0.10
C GLU A 17 -25.21 2.89 -1.03
N ILE A 18 -24.09 3.35 -0.46
CA ILE A 18 -22.93 3.82 -1.24
C ILE A 18 -21.95 2.69 -1.56
N PHE A 19 -21.73 1.76 -0.62
CA PHE A 19 -20.75 0.71 -0.77
C PHE A 19 -21.34 -0.51 -1.48
N THR A 20 -20.53 -1.08 -2.37
CA THR A 20 -20.68 -2.43 -2.94
C THR A 20 -19.39 -3.20 -2.63
N PRO A 21 -19.33 -4.53 -2.81
CA PRO A 21 -18.09 -5.28 -2.65
C PRO A 21 -16.91 -4.70 -3.46
N GLU A 22 -17.17 -4.22 -4.67
CA GLU A 22 -16.19 -3.58 -5.54
C GLU A 22 -15.77 -2.21 -4.98
N VAL A 23 -16.73 -1.36 -4.60
CA VAL A 23 -16.42 -0.03 -4.03
C VAL A 23 -15.62 -0.19 -2.74
N SER A 24 -16.00 -1.13 -1.88
CA SER A 24 -15.29 -1.48 -0.66
C SER A 24 -13.84 -1.90 -0.92
N LEU A 25 -13.60 -2.73 -1.94
CA LEU A 25 -12.27 -3.13 -2.39
C LEU A 25 -11.42 -1.93 -2.82
N TYR A 26 -11.95 -1.02 -3.64
CA TYR A 26 -11.20 0.14 -4.13
C TYR A 26 -11.05 1.25 -3.09
N PHE A 27 -12.02 1.41 -2.20
CA PHE A 27 -11.99 2.44 -1.17
C PHE A 27 -10.77 2.27 -0.25
N TYR A 28 -10.50 1.03 0.18
CA TYR A 28 -9.30 0.75 0.97
C TYR A 28 -8.02 1.08 0.19
N ARG A 29 -7.95 0.76 -1.12
CA ARG A 29 -6.78 1.07 -1.96
C ARG A 29 -6.50 2.57 -2.01
N ILE A 30 -7.55 3.38 -2.14
CA ILE A 30 -7.43 4.84 -2.14
C ILE A 30 -6.90 5.32 -0.78
N LEU A 31 -7.46 4.82 0.33
CA LEU A 31 -6.97 5.17 1.67
C LEU A 31 -5.49 4.82 1.85
N TYR A 32 -5.07 3.64 1.38
CA TYR A 32 -3.69 3.20 1.46
C TYR A 32 -2.76 4.10 0.64
N VAL A 33 -3.14 4.42 -0.60
CA VAL A 33 -2.40 5.37 -1.45
C VAL A 33 -2.32 6.75 -0.81
N LEU A 34 -3.36 7.23 -0.14
CA LEU A 34 -3.34 8.51 0.57
C LEU A 34 -2.43 8.46 1.81
N LEU A 35 -2.49 7.37 2.58
CA LEU A 35 -1.72 7.17 3.81
C LEU A 35 -0.22 7.23 3.53
N PHE A 36 0.26 6.56 2.47
CA PHE A 36 1.67 6.60 2.07
C PHE A 36 2.00 7.75 1.12
N GLY A 37 1.03 8.19 0.32
CA GLY A 37 1.21 9.27 -0.66
C GLY A 37 1.41 10.63 0.00
N PHE A 38 0.71 10.92 1.10
CA PHE A 38 0.85 12.22 1.78
C PHE A 38 2.27 12.41 2.37
N PRO A 39 2.83 11.48 3.17
CA PRO A 39 4.23 11.57 3.60
C PRO A 39 5.22 11.61 2.43
N SER A 40 4.96 10.86 1.36
CA SER A 40 5.81 10.83 0.17
C SER A 40 5.84 12.18 -0.56
N TYR A 41 4.69 12.85 -0.64
CA TYR A 41 4.58 14.22 -1.12
C TYR A 41 5.39 15.17 -0.24
N LEU A 42 5.26 15.08 1.08
CA LEU A 42 6.02 15.92 2.01
C LEU A 42 7.53 15.71 1.88
N ALA A 43 7.98 14.47 1.74
CA ALA A 43 9.39 14.12 1.61
C ALA A 43 10.01 14.56 0.26
N SER A 44 9.23 14.52 -0.82
CA SER A 44 9.69 14.88 -2.17
C SER A 44 9.46 16.35 -2.54
N GLY A 45 8.57 17.04 -1.84
CA GLY A 45 8.12 18.39 -2.16
C GLY A 45 7.32 18.50 -3.46
N LYS A 46 6.91 17.37 -4.06
CA LYS A 46 6.21 17.32 -5.35
C LYS A 46 5.07 16.32 -5.30
N LEU A 47 3.94 16.68 -5.88
CA LEU A 47 2.76 15.80 -5.93
C LEU A 47 3.04 14.52 -6.74
N LEU A 48 3.76 14.66 -7.86
CA LEU A 48 4.15 13.55 -8.72
C LEU A 48 5.60 13.74 -9.19
N SER A 49 6.47 12.84 -8.76
CA SER A 49 7.85 12.75 -9.21
C SER A 49 8.39 11.34 -8.98
N LEU A 50 9.54 11.01 -9.58
CA LEU A 50 10.22 9.74 -9.29
C LEU A 50 10.57 9.60 -7.80
N ASP A 51 10.89 10.72 -7.14
CA ASP A 51 11.21 10.73 -5.71
C ASP A 51 9.94 10.43 -4.88
N THR A 52 8.80 11.04 -5.26
CA THR A 52 7.49 10.79 -4.63
C THR A 52 7.07 9.32 -4.79
N ILE A 53 7.19 8.78 -6.00
CA ILE A 53 6.86 7.37 -6.29
C ILE A 53 7.78 6.45 -5.49
N TRP A 54 9.08 6.78 -5.40
CA TRP A 54 10.04 5.99 -4.64
C TRP A 54 9.70 5.97 -3.15
N TYR A 55 9.40 7.13 -2.55
CA TYR A 55 9.01 7.20 -1.13
C TYR A 55 7.68 6.49 -0.86
N LEU A 56 6.74 6.50 -1.82
CA LEU A 56 5.47 5.82 -1.69
C LEU A 56 5.67 4.30 -1.62
N ILE A 57 6.42 3.74 -2.58
CA ILE A 57 6.76 2.32 -2.59
C ILE A 57 7.56 1.95 -1.35
N TYR A 58 8.51 2.80 -0.95
CA TYR A 58 9.34 2.56 0.24
C TYR A 58 8.48 2.49 1.50
N GLY A 59 7.59 3.47 1.69
CA GLY A 59 6.71 3.52 2.85
C GLY A 59 5.77 2.32 2.94
N SER A 60 5.12 1.96 1.83
CA SER A 60 4.20 0.82 1.81
C SER A 60 4.93 -0.50 2.06
N THR A 61 6.04 -0.77 1.37
CA THR A 61 6.79 -2.02 1.55
C THR A 61 7.43 -2.13 2.94
N MET A 62 7.87 -1.02 3.55
CA MET A 62 8.40 -1.05 4.91
C MET A 62 7.32 -1.33 5.94
N GLU A 63 6.11 -0.82 5.72
CA GLU A 63 4.96 -1.07 6.59
C GLU A 63 4.61 -2.56 6.61
N ASP A 64 4.51 -3.21 5.43
CA ASP A 64 4.21 -4.64 5.31
C ASP A 64 5.28 -5.50 6.03
N ILE A 65 6.56 -5.19 5.83
CA ILE A 65 7.67 -5.86 6.52
C ILE A 65 7.57 -5.69 8.04
N VAL A 66 7.27 -4.48 8.51
CA VAL A 66 7.11 -4.21 9.95
C VAL A 66 5.94 -4.98 10.52
N TYR A 67 4.81 -5.07 9.80
CA TYR A 67 3.66 -5.85 10.24
C TYR A 67 3.99 -7.33 10.42
N TRP A 68 4.67 -7.97 9.46
CA TRP A 68 5.05 -9.38 9.61
C TRP A 68 6.01 -9.62 10.77
N ILE A 69 6.96 -8.71 10.98
CA ILE A 69 7.90 -8.81 12.11
C ILE A 69 7.17 -8.68 13.44
N LEU A 70 6.28 -7.68 13.58
CA LEU A 70 5.58 -7.40 14.82
C LEU A 70 4.54 -8.46 15.15
N ASP A 71 3.85 -8.98 14.15
CA ASP A 71 2.82 -10.01 14.34
C ASP A 71 3.41 -11.42 14.51
N LEU A 72 4.74 -11.59 14.33
CA LEU A 72 5.44 -12.89 14.31
C LEU A 72 4.77 -13.91 13.36
N HIS A 73 4.07 -13.40 12.36
CA HIS A 73 3.36 -14.20 11.38
C HIS A 73 4.11 -14.18 10.07
N ILE A 74 4.23 -15.38 9.52
CA ILE A 74 4.73 -15.59 8.18
C ILE A 74 3.80 -14.85 7.19
N PRO A 75 4.32 -14.24 6.11
CA PRO A 75 3.48 -13.57 5.12
C PRO A 75 2.42 -14.54 4.59
N TYR A 76 1.18 -14.25 4.96
CA TYR A 76 0.02 -14.90 4.40
C TYR A 76 -0.82 -13.83 3.74
N SER A 77 -1.76 -14.22 2.88
CA SER A 77 -2.67 -13.26 2.24
C SER A 77 -3.59 -12.64 3.30
N TRP A 78 -3.08 -11.70 4.09
CA TRP A 78 -3.86 -10.83 4.94
C TRP A 78 -4.64 -9.91 4.02
N ALA A 79 -5.82 -10.39 3.67
CA ALA A 79 -6.84 -9.70 2.93
C ALA A 79 -6.40 -9.07 1.58
N TRP A 80 -6.85 -9.64 0.47
CA TRP A 80 -7.37 -8.86 -0.67
C TRP A 80 -6.36 -8.06 -1.53
N PHE A 81 -5.09 -7.96 -1.13
CA PHE A 81 -4.15 -6.99 -1.72
C PHE A 81 -3.18 -7.54 -2.77
N TYR A 82 -2.78 -8.82 -2.74
CA TYR A 82 -1.79 -9.32 -3.70
C TYR A 82 -1.62 -10.85 -3.68
N PRO A 83 -1.16 -11.45 -4.79
CA PRO A 83 -0.87 -12.87 -4.83
C PRO A 83 0.34 -13.19 -3.94
N VAL A 84 0.15 -14.16 -3.04
CA VAL A 84 1.23 -14.78 -2.27
C VAL A 84 1.53 -16.13 -2.92
N TYR A 85 2.75 -16.33 -3.39
CA TYR A 85 3.19 -17.60 -4.00
C TYR A 85 4.21 -18.27 -3.11
N PHE A 86 3.89 -19.46 -2.58
CA PHE A 86 4.74 -20.17 -1.61
C PHE A 86 5.25 -19.24 -0.51
N VAL A 87 4.33 -18.50 0.13
CA VAL A 87 4.66 -17.62 1.28
C VAL A 87 5.43 -16.34 0.89
N ILE A 88 5.64 -16.11 -0.41
CA ILE A 88 6.30 -14.90 -0.91
C ILE A 88 5.23 -13.94 -1.45
N PRO A 89 5.03 -12.77 -0.84
CA PRO A 89 4.18 -11.72 -1.38
C PRO A 89 4.82 -11.13 -2.63
N VAL A 90 4.16 -11.31 -3.78
CA VAL A 90 4.72 -11.02 -5.10
C VAL A 90 4.89 -9.51 -5.31
N ASP A 91 3.95 -8.72 -4.81
CA ASP A 91 3.97 -7.26 -4.91
C ASP A 91 5.12 -6.64 -4.10
N ASP A 92 5.46 -7.17 -2.92
CA ASP A 92 6.62 -6.73 -2.15
C ASP A 92 7.93 -7.03 -2.88
N VAL A 93 8.02 -8.19 -3.53
CA VAL A 93 9.17 -8.51 -4.40
C VAL A 93 9.27 -7.50 -5.54
N ILE A 94 8.16 -7.18 -6.19
CA ILE A 94 8.11 -6.15 -7.25
C ILE A 94 8.50 -4.78 -6.68
N GLY A 95 7.96 -4.40 -5.51
CA GLY A 95 8.25 -3.16 -4.80
C GLY A 95 9.74 -3.02 -4.51
N MET A 96 10.37 -4.06 -3.97
CA MET A 96 11.80 -4.11 -3.71
C MET A 96 12.64 -3.96 -4.98
N ILE A 97 12.26 -4.63 -6.08
CA ILE A 97 12.92 -4.47 -7.38
C ILE A 97 12.81 -3.01 -7.87
N LEU A 98 11.61 -2.43 -7.80
CA LEU A 98 11.37 -1.03 -8.19
C LEU A 98 12.20 -0.07 -7.32
N LEU A 99 12.27 -0.28 -6.01
CA LEU A 99 13.07 0.52 -5.09
C LEU A 99 14.56 0.51 -5.44
N ILE A 100 15.10 -0.65 -5.81
CA ILE A 100 16.50 -0.79 -6.22
C ILE A 100 16.74 -0.05 -7.55
N ILE A 101 15.87 -0.22 -8.54
CA ILE A 101 16.01 0.40 -9.87
C ILE A 101 15.89 1.92 -9.76
N LEU A 102 14.86 2.40 -9.08
CA LEU A 102 14.56 3.83 -8.94
C LEU A 102 15.51 4.52 -7.96
N GLY A 103 15.92 3.84 -6.89
CA GLY A 103 16.82 4.39 -5.86
C GLY A 103 18.18 4.80 -6.41
N LYS A 104 18.68 4.11 -7.44
CA LYS A 104 19.89 4.53 -8.17
C LYS A 104 19.73 5.91 -8.81
N LYS A 105 18.54 6.23 -9.34
CA LYS A 105 18.25 7.51 -9.98
C LYS A 105 18.01 8.63 -8.96
N VAL A 106 17.30 8.32 -7.87
CA VAL A 106 17.04 9.27 -6.76
C VAL A 106 18.36 9.69 -6.08
N LYS A 107 19.24 8.74 -5.74
CA LYS A 107 20.54 9.03 -5.09
C LYS A 107 21.48 9.90 -5.93
N VAL A 108 21.46 9.75 -7.26
CA VAL A 108 22.29 10.57 -8.17
C VAL A 108 21.86 12.03 -8.14
N LYS A 109 20.56 12.30 -7.95
CA LYS A 109 20.02 13.65 -7.90
C LYS A 109 20.33 14.36 -6.57
N LEU A 110 20.30 13.65 -5.43
CA LEU A 110 20.66 14.19 -4.12
C LEU A 110 22.15 14.57 -3.99
N LYS A 111 23.02 14.05 -4.87
CA LYS A 111 24.46 14.35 -4.90
C LYS A 111 24.83 15.52 -5.82
N ARG A 112 23.88 16.07 -6.57
CA ARG A 112 24.05 17.26 -7.40
C ARG A 112 23.48 18.47 -6.68
#